data_AF-A0A1Z9CH11-F1
#
_entry.id   AF-A0A1Z9CH11-F1
#
_cell.length_a   1.000
_cell.length_b   1.000
_cell.length_c   1.000
_cell.angle_alpha   90.00
_cell.angle_beta   90.00
_cell.angle_gamma   90.00
#
_symmetry.space_group_name_H-M   'P 1'
#
loop_
_entity.id
_entity.type
_entity.pdbx_description
1 polymer ?
#
loop_
_entity_poly.entity_id
_entity_poly.type
_entity_poly.pdbx_seq_one_letter_code
_entity_poly.pdbx_strand_id
1 'polypeptide(L)'
;MNCLVFQTKRKNSLRTMKSLLTVALGGVLSILPLHSEKVADTRFSKGRGFYDESFKETVSTKTKGATLFYTLDGSDPRDSTTSKTSKSPVAIEIDPSSREGRPLSPGVILRVFAKKEGLEPSNVDTATYLFAEKVREQSHRSPGGGWPEDHRANRQVLIYGMNKEVVENPRWKDQIVPALKAIPTMSIVSSLDNWFNSEMGLYANPRDQGKKTEIPGSLELIYPDGKKVFQVNTGIRIRGGYSVSSRNPKHSYRFFFRKEYGDADENVVQKV
;
A
#
# COMPACT_ATOMS: atom_id res chain seq x y z
N MET A 1 -11.70 48.36 -0.37
CA MET A 1 -10.67 48.81 -1.34
C MET A 1 -9.56 47.77 -1.35
N ASN A 2 -9.16 47.09 -2.44
CA ASN A 2 -9.34 47.33 -3.86
C ASN A 2 -9.59 46.02 -4.62
N CYS A 3 -10.62 46.09 -5.45
CA CYS A 3 -10.94 45.22 -6.58
C CYS A 3 -9.92 45.48 -7.70
N LEU A 4 -9.56 44.45 -8.48
CA LEU A 4 -8.83 44.65 -9.73
C LEU A 4 -9.55 43.96 -10.88
N VAL A 5 -9.79 44.79 -11.89
CA VAL A 5 -10.76 44.71 -12.98
C VAL A 5 -10.07 44.17 -14.23
N PHE A 6 -10.77 43.31 -14.99
CA PHE A 6 -10.37 42.89 -16.34
C PHE A 6 -10.53 44.03 -17.35
N GLN A 7 -9.55 44.23 -18.24
CA GLN A 7 -9.73 45.04 -19.45
C GLN A 7 -9.76 44.16 -20.71
N THR A 8 -10.89 44.24 -21.41
CA THR A 8 -11.09 43.78 -22.80
C THR A 8 -10.70 44.88 -23.79
N LYS A 9 -10.06 44.52 -24.91
CA LYS A 9 -9.87 45.43 -26.06
C LYS A 9 -10.67 44.95 -27.27
N ARG A 10 -11.60 45.79 -27.74
CA ARG A 10 -12.39 45.65 -28.98
C ARG A 10 -11.56 46.07 -30.21
N LYS A 11 -11.79 45.45 -31.38
CA LYS A 11 -12.37 46.14 -32.57
C LYS A 11 -12.55 45.23 -33.81
N ASN A 12 -13.76 45.33 -34.37
CA ASN A 12 -14.17 45.44 -35.79
C ASN A 12 -13.80 44.35 -36.81
N SER A 13 -14.80 43.74 -37.46
CA SER A 13 -15.42 44.25 -38.71
C SER A 13 -16.26 43.14 -39.39
N LEU A 14 -17.49 43.47 -39.79
CA LEU A 14 -18.41 42.62 -40.56
C LEU A 14 -18.15 42.73 -42.07
N ARG A 15 -18.18 41.61 -42.80
CA ARG A 15 -18.56 41.56 -44.22
C ARG A 15 -19.21 40.22 -44.58
N THR A 16 -20.34 40.32 -45.25
CA THR A 16 -21.31 39.31 -45.71
C THR A 16 -20.89 38.68 -47.04
N MET A 17 -21.11 37.36 -47.25
CA MET A 17 -21.84 36.82 -48.43
C MET A 17 -22.10 35.30 -48.35
N LYS A 18 -23.08 34.85 -49.13
CA LYS A 18 -23.93 33.65 -49.02
C LYS A 18 -23.40 32.43 -49.80
N SER A 19 -23.78 31.22 -49.34
CA SER A 19 -24.51 30.17 -50.11
C SER A 19 -23.89 28.76 -50.16
N LEU A 20 -24.59 27.84 -49.49
CA LEU A 20 -24.86 26.40 -49.70
C LEU A 20 -23.92 25.52 -50.56
N LEU A 21 -23.52 24.36 -49.99
CA LEU A 21 -23.91 23.04 -50.53
C LEU A 21 -23.89 21.92 -49.46
N THR A 22 -24.92 21.08 -49.54
CA THR A 22 -25.39 20.02 -48.63
C THR A 22 -24.67 18.68 -48.83
N VAL A 23 -24.27 17.98 -47.76
CA VAL A 23 -24.57 16.53 -47.51
C VAL A 23 -24.53 16.32 -45.99
N ALA A 24 -25.69 16.27 -45.34
CA ALA A 24 -25.81 15.84 -43.95
C ALA A 24 -25.91 14.31 -43.93
N LEU A 25 -24.78 13.62 -43.72
CA LEU A 25 -24.81 12.23 -43.29
C LEU A 25 -25.12 12.23 -41.78
N GLY A 26 -26.41 12.26 -41.46
CA GLY A 26 -26.93 12.23 -40.10
C GLY A 26 -26.77 10.86 -39.44
N GLY A 27 -25.53 10.46 -39.19
CA GLY A 27 -25.24 9.47 -38.17
C GLY A 27 -25.16 10.19 -36.83
N VAL A 28 -26.24 10.15 -36.04
CA VAL A 28 -26.13 10.44 -34.61
C VAL A 28 -25.31 9.30 -34.01
N LEU A 29 -23.99 9.43 -34.03
CA LEU A 29 -23.13 8.63 -33.18
C LEU A 29 -23.44 9.08 -31.76
N SER A 30 -24.39 8.42 -31.11
CA SER A 30 -24.60 8.54 -29.68
C SER A 30 -23.31 8.07 -29.01
N ILE A 31 -22.40 9.00 -28.78
CA ILE A 31 -21.27 8.80 -27.87
C ILE A 31 -21.92 8.71 -26.49
N LEU A 32 -22.42 7.52 -26.15
CA LEU A 32 -22.71 7.21 -24.76
C LEU A 32 -21.37 7.41 -24.03
N PRO A 33 -21.34 8.16 -22.92
CA PRO A 33 -20.14 8.17 -22.10
C PRO A 33 -19.86 6.71 -21.75
N LEU A 34 -18.73 6.19 -22.24
CA LEU A 34 -18.26 4.87 -21.90
C LEU A 34 -17.90 4.93 -20.42
N HIS A 35 -18.89 4.73 -19.55
CA HIS A 35 -18.65 4.47 -18.15
C HIS A 35 -17.98 3.10 -18.12
N SER A 36 -16.65 3.10 -18.08
CA SER A 36 -15.87 1.89 -17.87
C SER A 36 -16.30 1.34 -16.51
N GLU A 37 -17.08 0.27 -16.54
CA GLU A 37 -17.56 -0.40 -15.33
C GLU A 37 -16.34 -0.92 -14.56
N LYS A 38 -16.31 -0.74 -13.23
CA LYS A 38 -15.17 -1.12 -12.39
C LYS A 38 -15.37 -2.53 -11.83
N VAL A 39 -14.30 -3.32 -11.81
CA VAL A 39 -14.26 -4.61 -11.11
C VAL A 39 -14.57 -4.39 -9.62
N ALA A 40 -15.47 -5.22 -9.09
CA ALA A 40 -15.85 -5.19 -7.69
C ALA A 40 -14.65 -5.47 -6.79
N ASP A 41 -14.64 -4.78 -5.66
CA ASP A 41 -13.60 -4.82 -4.64
C ASP A 41 -13.33 -6.24 -4.12
N THR A 42 -12.09 -6.50 -3.67
CA THR A 42 -11.74 -7.85 -3.20
C THR A 42 -12.25 -8.11 -1.78
N ARG A 43 -12.45 -9.38 -1.44
CA ARG A 43 -12.98 -9.82 -0.15
C ARG A 43 -12.15 -10.95 0.41
N PHE A 44 -11.80 -10.81 1.68
CA PHE A 44 -11.04 -11.76 2.48
C PHE A 44 -12.00 -12.47 3.43
N SER A 45 -11.89 -13.79 3.56
CA SER A 45 -12.74 -14.59 4.44
C SER A 45 -12.31 -14.51 5.90
N LYS A 46 -11.01 -14.41 6.19
CA LYS A 46 -10.50 -14.20 7.57
C LYS A 46 -9.97 -12.78 7.74
N GLY A 47 -9.16 -12.32 6.80
CA GLY A 47 -8.69 -10.93 6.72
C GLY A 47 -7.56 -10.60 7.69
N ARG A 48 -7.06 -9.36 7.59
CA ARG A 48 -5.95 -8.85 8.41
C ARG A 48 -6.18 -8.99 9.92
N GLY A 49 -5.13 -9.27 10.69
CA GLY A 49 -5.29 -9.51 12.12
C GLY A 49 -4.11 -10.22 12.78
N PHE A 50 -4.29 -10.55 14.06
CA PHE A 50 -3.40 -11.43 14.81
C PHE A 50 -3.86 -12.88 14.70
N TYR A 51 -2.92 -13.78 14.47
CA TYR A 51 -3.15 -15.21 14.33
C TYR A 51 -2.08 -15.99 15.08
N ASP A 52 -2.47 -17.17 15.56
CA ASP A 52 -1.56 -18.05 16.31
C ASP A 52 -1.06 -19.23 15.46
N GLU A 53 -1.80 -19.59 14.39
CA GLU A 53 -1.49 -20.73 13.52
C GLU A 53 -1.61 -20.37 12.03
N SER A 54 -0.81 -21.00 11.18
CA SER A 54 -0.86 -20.86 9.72
C SER A 54 -2.20 -21.33 9.15
N PHE A 55 -2.64 -20.74 8.03
CA PHE A 55 -3.94 -21.06 7.45
C PHE A 55 -4.05 -20.69 5.97
N LYS A 56 -5.17 -21.02 5.33
CA LYS A 56 -5.51 -20.57 3.98
C LYS A 56 -6.51 -19.41 4.01
N GLU A 57 -6.11 -18.26 3.50
CA GLU A 57 -6.98 -17.10 3.28
C GLU A 57 -7.73 -17.27 1.96
N THR A 58 -9.04 -17.05 1.95
CA THR A 58 -9.82 -17.09 0.70
C THR A 58 -10.08 -15.70 0.20
N VAL A 59 -9.51 -15.35 -0.95
CA VAL A 59 -9.73 -14.06 -1.60
C VAL A 59 -10.71 -14.21 -2.75
N SER A 60 -11.70 -13.33 -2.80
CA SER A 60 -12.77 -13.35 -3.80
C SER A 60 -13.12 -11.95 -4.31
N THR A 61 -13.82 -11.86 -5.44
CA THR A 61 -14.50 -10.65 -5.94
C THR A 61 -15.88 -11.04 -6.47
N LYS A 62 -16.85 -10.12 -6.36
CA LYS A 62 -18.21 -10.33 -6.90
C LYS A 62 -18.24 -10.30 -8.43
N THR A 63 -17.23 -9.73 -9.09
CA THR A 63 -17.17 -9.67 -10.56
C THR A 63 -16.84 -11.05 -11.13
N LYS A 64 -17.86 -11.72 -11.65
CA LYS A 64 -17.73 -13.04 -12.27
C LYS A 64 -16.70 -13.03 -13.42
N GLY A 65 -15.81 -14.02 -13.42
CA GLY A 65 -14.77 -14.20 -14.43
C GLY A 65 -13.54 -13.30 -14.25
N ALA A 66 -13.49 -12.48 -13.20
CA ALA A 66 -12.29 -11.71 -12.88
C ALA A 66 -11.11 -12.62 -12.47
N THR A 67 -9.92 -12.16 -12.81
CA THR A 67 -8.64 -12.74 -12.38
C THR A 67 -8.10 -11.91 -11.22
N LEU A 68 -7.63 -12.59 -10.17
CA LEU A 68 -6.94 -11.99 -9.03
C LEU A 68 -5.43 -12.02 -9.27
N PHE A 69 -4.77 -10.91 -8.94
CA PHE A 69 -3.34 -10.72 -9.01
C PHE A 69 -2.82 -10.38 -7.62
N TYR A 70 -1.80 -11.07 -7.14
CA TYR A 70 -1.37 -10.92 -5.75
C TYR A 70 0.12 -11.16 -5.52
N THR A 71 0.64 -10.55 -4.45
CA THR A 71 2.03 -10.66 -3.99
C THR A 71 2.07 -10.92 -2.48
N LEU A 72 3.14 -11.59 -2.02
CA LEU A 72 3.35 -11.89 -0.59
C LEU A 72 4.58 -11.18 0.01
N ASP A 73 5.30 -10.41 -0.80
CA ASP A 73 6.54 -9.69 -0.45
C ASP A 73 6.33 -8.18 -0.22
N GLY A 74 5.08 -7.70 -0.29
CA GLY A 74 4.72 -6.30 -0.12
C GLY A 74 4.85 -5.42 -1.37
N SER A 75 5.36 -5.96 -2.48
CA SER A 75 5.42 -5.28 -3.78
C SER A 75 4.02 -5.06 -4.37
N ASP A 76 3.87 -4.09 -5.27
CA ASP A 76 2.57 -3.81 -5.87
C ASP A 76 2.21 -4.89 -6.92
N PRO A 77 1.09 -5.62 -6.76
CA PRO A 77 0.76 -6.71 -7.68
C PRO A 77 0.48 -6.27 -9.12
N ARG A 78 0.30 -4.96 -9.37
CA ARG A 78 0.00 -4.41 -10.71
C ARG A 78 1.20 -4.41 -11.65
N ASP A 79 2.40 -4.24 -11.10
CA ASP A 79 3.65 -4.10 -11.86
C ASP A 79 4.78 -5.02 -11.36
N SER A 80 4.60 -5.70 -10.23
CA SER A 80 5.60 -6.61 -9.69
C SER A 80 5.80 -7.87 -10.54
N THR A 81 7.06 -8.25 -10.70
CA THR A 81 7.47 -9.51 -11.34
C THR A 81 7.19 -10.74 -10.47
N THR A 82 6.99 -10.57 -9.16
CA THR A 82 6.61 -11.65 -8.23
C THR A 82 5.10 -11.87 -8.15
N SER A 83 4.32 -11.07 -8.90
CA SER A 83 2.86 -11.14 -8.94
C SER A 83 2.39 -12.50 -9.45
N LYS A 84 1.62 -13.19 -8.61
CA LYS A 84 0.93 -14.45 -8.92
C LYS A 84 -0.48 -14.14 -9.42
N THR A 85 -1.01 -14.99 -10.29
CA THR A 85 -2.37 -14.83 -10.83
C THR A 85 -3.24 -16.06 -10.58
N SER A 86 -4.53 -15.86 -10.32
CA SER A 86 -5.49 -16.95 -10.16
C SER A 86 -6.91 -16.49 -10.50
N LYS A 87 -7.81 -17.45 -10.77
CA LYS A 87 -9.24 -17.14 -10.90
C LYS A 87 -9.86 -16.90 -9.51
N SER A 88 -10.90 -16.08 -9.48
CA SER A 88 -11.66 -15.84 -8.26
C SER A 88 -12.72 -16.93 -8.03
N PRO A 89 -12.85 -17.51 -6.81
CA PRO A 89 -12.04 -17.28 -5.61
C PRO A 89 -10.72 -18.09 -5.61
N VAL A 90 -9.74 -17.64 -4.81
CA VAL A 90 -8.45 -18.34 -4.60
C VAL A 90 -8.17 -18.54 -3.12
N ALA A 91 -7.62 -19.70 -2.75
CA ALA A 91 -7.08 -19.96 -1.42
C ALA A 91 -5.57 -19.73 -1.42
N ILE A 92 -5.10 -18.79 -0.61
CA ILE A 92 -3.68 -18.38 -0.49
C ILE A 92 -3.16 -18.82 0.86
N GLU A 93 -1.99 -19.45 0.88
CA GLU A 93 -1.36 -19.91 2.12
C GLU A 93 -0.74 -18.75 2.89
N ILE A 94 -1.16 -18.61 4.15
CA ILE A 94 -0.67 -17.64 5.12
C ILE A 94 0.13 -18.43 6.16
N ASP A 95 1.45 -18.49 5.96
CA ASP A 95 2.38 -19.17 6.85
C ASP A 95 3.59 -18.26 7.14
N PRO A 96 3.81 -17.82 8.40
CA PRO A 96 4.96 -16.99 8.75
C PRO A 96 6.30 -17.72 8.56
N SER A 97 6.29 -19.05 8.48
CA SER A 97 7.50 -19.86 8.34
C SER A 97 7.88 -20.14 6.87
N SER A 98 6.97 -19.86 5.93
CA SER A 98 7.19 -20.07 4.49
C SER A 98 8.03 -18.94 3.87
N ARG A 99 8.89 -19.31 2.91
CA ARG A 99 9.64 -18.39 2.03
C ARG A 99 9.06 -18.31 0.61
N GLU A 100 7.91 -18.94 0.38
CA GLU A 100 7.36 -18.99 -0.97
C GLU A 100 6.78 -17.63 -1.38
N GLY A 101 7.49 -16.94 -2.28
CA GLY A 101 7.07 -15.62 -2.79
C GLY A 101 7.13 -14.50 -1.75
N ARG A 102 7.86 -14.69 -0.64
CA ARG A 102 8.00 -13.71 0.44
C ARG A 102 9.32 -13.85 1.21
N PRO A 103 9.81 -12.78 1.84
CA PRO A 103 10.89 -12.86 2.82
C PRO A 103 10.43 -13.59 4.10
N LEU A 104 11.38 -14.13 4.87
CA LEU A 104 11.08 -14.78 6.14
C LEU A 104 10.88 -13.75 7.26
N SER A 105 9.64 -13.28 7.41
CA SER A 105 9.26 -12.34 8.46
C SER A 105 8.13 -12.89 9.36
N PRO A 106 7.97 -12.36 10.59
CA PRO A 106 6.88 -12.78 11.49
C PRO A 106 5.47 -12.43 11.02
N GLY A 107 5.35 -11.47 10.11
CA GLY A 107 4.09 -11.06 9.51
C GLY A 107 4.03 -11.51 8.05
N VAL A 108 2.90 -12.07 7.63
CA VAL A 108 2.62 -12.34 6.21
C VAL A 108 1.85 -11.14 5.67
N ILE A 109 2.34 -10.57 4.57
CA ILE A 109 1.71 -9.44 3.90
C ILE A 109 1.09 -9.99 2.62
N LEU A 110 -0.20 -9.76 2.39
CA LEU A 110 -0.87 -10.11 1.15
C LEU A 110 -1.40 -8.84 0.50
N ARG A 111 -0.96 -8.57 -0.74
CA ARG A 111 -1.51 -7.48 -1.56
C ARG A 111 -2.22 -8.07 -2.75
N VAL A 112 -3.46 -7.65 -3.01
CA VAL A 112 -4.30 -8.22 -4.06
C VAL A 112 -5.07 -7.14 -4.82
N PHE A 113 -5.21 -7.29 -6.13
CA PHE A 113 -6.26 -6.60 -6.90
C PHE A 113 -6.91 -7.56 -7.89
N ALA A 114 -8.09 -7.18 -8.39
CA ALA A 114 -8.86 -7.92 -9.36
C ALA A 114 -8.92 -7.18 -10.71
N LYS A 115 -8.79 -7.93 -11.80
CA LYS A 115 -8.90 -7.43 -13.18
C LYS A 115 -9.82 -8.30 -14.01
N LYS A 116 -10.58 -7.67 -14.89
CA LYS A 116 -11.35 -8.31 -15.96
C LYS A 116 -11.22 -7.47 -17.22
N GLU A 117 -11.04 -8.13 -18.35
CA GLU A 117 -10.94 -7.45 -19.64
C GLU A 117 -12.20 -6.60 -19.92
N GLY A 118 -11.99 -5.39 -20.43
CA GLY A 118 -13.06 -4.42 -20.69
C GLY A 118 -13.60 -3.67 -19.47
N LEU A 119 -13.07 -3.92 -18.25
CA LEU A 119 -13.46 -3.23 -17.02
C LEU A 119 -12.26 -2.52 -16.38
N GLU A 120 -12.50 -1.41 -15.68
CA GLU A 120 -11.47 -0.81 -14.81
C GLU A 120 -11.11 -1.80 -13.68
N PRO A 121 -9.81 -2.02 -13.38
CA PRO A 121 -9.41 -2.87 -12.27
C PRO A 121 -9.90 -2.37 -10.89
N SER A 122 -9.95 -3.28 -9.92
CA SER A 122 -10.14 -2.87 -8.52
C SER A 122 -8.91 -2.09 -8.00
N ASN A 123 -9.08 -1.42 -6.87
CA ASN A 123 -7.95 -0.98 -6.04
C ASN A 123 -7.13 -2.21 -5.57
N VAL A 124 -5.90 -1.92 -5.13
CA VAL A 124 -5.06 -2.90 -4.43
C VAL A 124 -5.47 -2.89 -2.96
N ASP A 125 -5.90 -4.02 -2.46
CA ASP A 125 -6.14 -4.24 -1.03
C ASP A 125 -4.90 -4.86 -0.40
N THR A 126 -4.58 -4.42 0.81
CA THR A 126 -3.52 -5.01 1.63
C THR A 126 -4.13 -5.68 2.86
N ALA A 127 -3.60 -6.85 3.21
CA ALA A 127 -3.91 -7.54 4.46
C ALA A 127 -2.62 -8.01 5.12
N THR A 128 -2.32 -7.47 6.30
CA THR A 128 -1.23 -7.96 7.15
C THR A 128 -1.75 -8.98 8.17
N TYR A 129 -1.10 -10.14 8.23
CA TYR A 129 -1.36 -11.22 9.18
C TYR A 129 -0.16 -11.32 10.14
N LEU A 130 -0.39 -11.08 11.44
CA LEU A 130 0.67 -10.98 12.44
C LEU A 130 0.68 -12.20 13.36
N PHE A 131 1.86 -12.80 13.54
CA PHE A 131 2.06 -13.95 14.42
C PHE A 131 2.95 -13.54 15.59
N ALA A 132 2.32 -13.17 16.72
CA ALA A 132 3.02 -12.56 17.86
C ALA A 132 4.15 -13.45 18.41
N GLU A 133 3.95 -14.76 18.39
CA GLU A 133 4.99 -15.71 18.78
C GLU A 133 6.19 -15.68 17.84
N LYS A 134 5.96 -15.55 16.53
CA LYS A 134 7.05 -15.38 15.56
C LYS A 134 7.75 -14.04 15.68
N VAL A 135 7.07 -13.00 16.18
CA VAL A 135 7.72 -11.71 16.51
C VAL A 135 8.66 -11.91 17.70
N ARG A 136 8.21 -12.59 18.76
CA ARG A 136 9.07 -12.92 19.93
C ARG A 136 10.32 -13.69 19.50
N GLU A 137 10.17 -14.62 18.56
CA GLU A 137 11.24 -15.48 18.02
C GLU A 137 12.09 -14.83 16.92
N GLN A 138 11.81 -13.57 16.55
CA GLN A 138 12.39 -12.96 15.37
C GLN A 138 13.93 -12.90 15.44
N SER A 139 14.57 -13.53 14.45
CA SER A 139 16.02 -13.62 14.33
C SER A 139 16.66 -12.26 14.03
N HIS A 140 17.90 -12.09 14.47
CA HIS A 140 18.69 -10.91 14.10
C HIS A 140 19.09 -10.94 12.62
N ARG A 141 19.15 -12.11 11.98
CA ARG A 141 19.51 -12.23 10.56
C ARG A 141 18.51 -11.52 9.67
N SER A 142 18.98 -11.04 8.51
CA SER A 142 18.12 -10.53 7.45
C SER A 142 17.00 -11.53 7.11
N PRO A 143 15.76 -11.06 6.89
CA PRO A 143 14.67 -11.88 6.36
C PRO A 143 14.95 -12.52 4.99
N GLY A 144 15.96 -12.06 4.25
CA GLY A 144 16.18 -12.45 2.85
C GLY A 144 15.18 -11.78 1.90
N GLY A 145 15.13 -12.21 0.65
CA GLY A 145 14.09 -11.78 -0.30
C GLY A 145 14.11 -10.28 -0.64
N GLY A 146 15.30 -9.67 -0.70
CA GLY A 146 15.51 -8.26 -1.01
C GLY A 146 15.72 -7.36 0.20
N TRP A 147 15.58 -7.88 1.42
CA TRP A 147 15.98 -7.14 2.63
C TRP A 147 17.50 -6.95 2.67
N PRO A 148 18.02 -5.81 3.18
CA PRO A 148 19.46 -5.61 3.26
C PRO A 148 20.16 -6.63 4.17
N GLU A 149 21.00 -7.47 3.57
CA GLU A 149 21.72 -8.55 4.27
C GLU A 149 22.75 -8.03 5.27
N ASP A 150 23.46 -6.95 4.93
CA ASP A 150 24.53 -6.37 5.76
C ASP A 150 24.02 -5.44 6.87
N HIS A 151 22.73 -5.53 7.21
CA HIS A 151 22.08 -4.70 8.24
C HIS A 151 22.17 -3.19 7.96
N ARG A 152 22.35 -2.82 6.69
CA ARG A 152 22.56 -1.44 6.26
C ARG A 152 21.81 -1.12 4.99
N ALA A 153 21.17 0.04 4.96
CA ALA A 153 20.67 0.68 3.76
C ALA A 153 21.34 2.05 3.68
N ASN A 154 22.30 2.19 2.77
CA ASN A 154 23.26 3.31 2.79
C ASN A 154 23.87 3.48 4.20
N ARG A 155 23.70 4.67 4.80
CA ARG A 155 24.21 4.99 6.14
C ARG A 155 23.27 4.56 7.27
N GLN A 156 22.06 4.08 6.97
CA GLN A 156 21.13 3.64 7.99
C GLN A 156 21.49 2.25 8.49
N VAL A 157 21.26 2.03 9.79
CA VAL A 157 21.38 0.72 10.44
C VAL A 157 19.99 0.10 10.53
N LEU A 158 19.92 -1.21 10.28
CA LEU A 158 18.72 -2.03 10.42
C LEU A 158 18.92 -3.07 11.51
N ILE A 159 17.95 -3.15 12.41
CA ILE A 159 17.89 -4.14 13.49
C ILE A 159 16.63 -4.95 13.25
N TYR A 160 16.80 -6.22 12.87
CA TYR A 160 15.67 -7.08 12.51
C TYR A 160 15.13 -7.87 13.70
N GLY A 161 16.02 -8.38 14.55
CA GLY A 161 15.66 -9.31 15.61
C GLY A 161 15.25 -8.65 16.92
N MET A 162 14.48 -9.38 17.71
CA MET A 162 14.26 -9.04 19.11
C MET A 162 15.53 -9.28 19.94
N ASN A 163 15.77 -8.46 20.97
CA ASN A 163 16.88 -8.71 21.89
C ASN A 163 16.56 -9.91 22.79
N LYS A 164 17.37 -10.97 22.69
CA LYS A 164 17.22 -12.21 23.47
C LYS A 164 17.28 -12.00 24.97
N GLU A 165 18.11 -11.08 25.45
CA GLU A 165 18.21 -10.75 26.88
C GLU A 165 16.90 -10.19 27.45
N VAL A 166 16.04 -9.64 26.58
CA VAL A 166 14.71 -9.14 26.95
C VAL A 166 13.67 -10.25 26.81
N VAL A 167 13.63 -10.94 25.66
CA VAL A 167 12.58 -11.93 25.39
C VAL A 167 12.74 -13.25 26.16
N GLU A 168 13.96 -13.58 26.59
CA GLU A 168 14.26 -14.76 27.42
C GLU A 168 14.34 -14.41 28.92
N ASN A 169 14.19 -13.13 29.30
CA ASN A 169 14.28 -12.70 30.69
C ASN A 169 13.18 -13.34 31.55
N PRO A 170 13.51 -14.07 32.64
CA PRO A 170 12.51 -14.72 33.48
C PRO A 170 11.41 -13.80 34.02
N ARG A 171 11.69 -12.49 34.17
CA ARG A 171 10.72 -11.50 34.66
C ARG A 171 9.66 -11.14 33.61
N TRP A 172 10.02 -11.17 32.32
CA TRP A 172 9.21 -10.58 31.25
C TRP A 172 8.84 -11.56 30.13
N LYS A 173 9.51 -12.71 30.01
CA LYS A 173 9.34 -13.67 28.90
C LYS A 173 7.87 -14.06 28.65
N ASP A 174 7.11 -14.26 29.73
CA ASP A 174 5.71 -14.67 29.66
C ASP A 174 4.76 -13.50 29.37
N GLN A 175 5.27 -12.26 29.46
CA GLN A 175 4.52 -11.02 29.20
C GLN A 175 4.73 -10.49 27.77
N ILE A 176 5.75 -10.95 27.03
CA ILE A 176 6.08 -10.40 25.71
C ILE A 176 4.91 -10.52 24.72
N VAL A 177 4.34 -11.72 24.58
CA VAL A 177 3.24 -11.95 23.64
C VAL A 177 1.96 -11.23 24.06
N PRO A 178 1.53 -11.28 25.34
CA PRO A 178 0.46 -10.41 25.82
C PRO A 178 0.71 -8.92 25.54
N ALA A 179 1.93 -8.42 25.75
CA ALA A 179 2.28 -7.02 25.54
C ALA A 179 2.20 -6.62 24.06
N LEU A 180 2.63 -7.48 23.13
CA LEU A 180 2.48 -7.25 21.68
C LEU A 180 1.00 -7.16 21.25
N LYS A 181 0.10 -7.83 21.99
CA LYS A 181 -1.35 -7.83 21.77
C LYS A 181 -2.09 -6.83 22.69
N ALA A 182 -1.38 -6.01 23.47
CA ALA A 182 -2.01 -5.09 24.43
C ALA A 182 -2.48 -3.78 23.79
N ILE A 183 -1.93 -3.41 22.63
CA ILE A 183 -2.26 -2.19 21.89
C ILE A 183 -2.44 -2.49 20.40
N PRO A 184 -3.12 -1.59 19.65
CA PRO A 184 -3.20 -1.70 18.21
C PRO A 184 -1.82 -1.67 17.54
N THR A 185 -1.66 -2.44 16.47
CA THR A 185 -0.46 -2.42 15.61
C THR A 185 -0.72 -1.60 14.35
N MET A 186 0.16 -0.64 14.07
CA MET A 186 0.17 0.07 12.80
C MET A 186 1.12 -0.65 11.82
N SER A 187 0.58 -1.19 10.72
CA SER A 187 1.36 -1.81 9.65
C SER A 187 1.54 -0.82 8.50
N ILE A 188 2.78 -0.70 8.01
CA ILE A 188 3.12 0.14 6.85
C ILE A 188 3.77 -0.76 5.81
N VAL A 189 3.18 -0.81 4.63
CA VAL A 189 3.60 -1.72 3.56
C VAL A 189 3.96 -0.93 2.31
N SER A 190 5.14 -1.21 1.75
CA SER A 190 5.55 -0.79 0.41
C SER A 190 6.57 -1.81 -0.12
N SER A 191 6.94 -1.71 -1.40
CA SER A 191 8.01 -2.53 -1.97
C SER A 191 9.34 -2.26 -1.24
N LEU A 192 10.22 -3.26 -1.21
CA LEU A 192 11.53 -3.11 -0.58
C LEU A 192 12.39 -2.07 -1.30
N ASP A 193 12.25 -1.92 -2.62
CA ASP A 193 12.94 -0.85 -3.37
C ASP A 193 12.52 0.55 -2.89
N ASN A 194 11.21 0.76 -2.67
CA ASN A 194 10.72 2.03 -2.14
C ASN A 194 11.29 2.34 -0.75
N TRP A 195 11.73 1.34 0.01
CA TRP A 195 12.35 1.53 1.32
C TRP A 195 13.87 1.65 1.27
N PHE A 196 14.52 0.72 0.58
CA PHE A 196 15.94 0.39 0.79
C PHE A 196 16.81 0.54 -0.45
N ASN A 197 16.25 0.81 -1.62
CA ASN A 197 17.06 1.10 -2.80
C ASN A 197 18.02 2.26 -2.49
N SER A 198 19.30 2.11 -2.87
CA SER A 198 20.35 3.07 -2.49
C SER A 198 20.13 4.46 -3.09
N GLU A 199 19.45 4.57 -4.23
CA GLU A 199 19.25 5.84 -4.93
C GLU A 199 17.91 6.50 -4.58
N MET A 200 16.83 5.71 -4.54
CA MET A 200 15.47 6.22 -4.37
C MET A 200 14.75 5.76 -3.10
N GLY A 201 15.31 4.81 -2.36
CA GLY A 201 14.69 4.22 -1.18
C GLY A 201 14.49 5.24 -0.06
N LEU A 202 13.28 5.35 0.44
CA LEU A 202 12.89 6.35 1.42
C LEU A 202 13.68 6.20 2.74
N TYR A 203 13.82 4.98 3.26
CA TYR A 203 14.60 4.73 4.47
C TYR A 203 16.09 4.83 4.21
N ALA A 204 16.58 4.38 3.05
CA ALA A 204 17.99 4.51 2.66
C ALA A 204 18.45 5.98 2.55
N ASN A 205 17.55 6.87 2.13
CA ASN A 205 17.82 8.28 1.85
C ASN A 205 16.94 9.24 2.68
N PRO A 206 17.00 9.19 4.02
CA PRO A 206 16.01 9.85 4.87
C PRO A 206 16.17 11.39 4.93
N ARG A 207 17.28 11.91 4.41
CA ARG A 207 17.51 13.36 4.28
C ARG A 207 16.88 13.96 3.03
N ASP A 208 16.46 13.13 2.08
CA ASP A 208 15.83 13.64 0.87
C ASP A 208 14.42 14.13 1.20
N GLN A 209 14.04 15.26 0.61
CA GLN A 209 12.81 15.98 0.96
C GLN A 209 11.97 16.30 -0.27
N GLY A 210 10.74 16.71 -0.01
CA GLY A 210 9.80 17.21 -1.02
C GLY A 210 8.84 16.13 -1.52
N LYS A 211 8.01 16.48 -2.50
CA LYS A 211 7.02 15.54 -3.07
C LYS A 211 7.67 14.38 -3.82
N LYS A 212 8.86 14.62 -4.42
CA LYS A 212 9.59 13.62 -5.22
C LYS A 212 10.04 12.37 -4.45
N THR A 213 10.07 12.45 -3.11
CA THR A 213 10.44 11.31 -2.24
C THR A 213 9.22 10.57 -1.70
N GLU A 214 8.01 10.97 -2.10
CA GLU A 214 6.76 10.32 -1.68
C GLU A 214 6.66 8.96 -2.39
N ILE A 215 6.73 7.88 -1.61
CA ILE A 215 6.56 6.52 -2.12
C ILE A 215 5.10 6.07 -1.94
N PRO A 216 4.54 5.27 -2.87
CA PRO A 216 3.25 4.64 -2.65
C PRO A 216 3.36 3.54 -1.59
N GLY A 217 2.31 3.32 -0.82
CA GLY A 217 2.23 2.22 0.12
C GLY A 217 0.82 2.01 0.65
N SER A 218 0.70 1.14 1.64
CA SER A 218 -0.51 0.93 2.40
C SER A 218 -0.26 1.12 3.89
N LEU A 219 -1.27 1.64 4.58
CA LEU A 219 -1.32 1.81 6.02
C LEU A 219 -2.49 1.01 6.56
N GLU A 220 -2.24 0.20 7.58
CA GLU A 220 -3.27 -0.53 8.33
C GLU A 220 -3.14 -0.24 9.82
N LEU A 221 -4.27 -0.17 10.53
CA LEU A 221 -4.30 -0.21 12.00
C LEU A 221 -5.07 -1.44 12.44
N ILE A 222 -4.36 -2.34 13.12
CA ILE A 222 -4.80 -3.70 13.44
C ILE A 222 -5.01 -3.80 14.94
N TYR A 223 -6.26 -3.96 15.35
CA TYR A 223 -6.60 -4.15 16.76
C TYR A 223 -6.50 -5.65 17.11
N PRO A 224 -5.87 -6.01 18.23
CA PRO A 224 -5.73 -7.40 18.68
C PRO A 224 -7.07 -8.12 18.88
N ASP A 225 -8.15 -7.39 19.18
CA ASP A 225 -9.49 -7.95 19.36
C ASP A 225 -10.32 -8.02 18.05
N GLY A 226 -9.74 -7.63 16.92
CA GLY A 226 -10.38 -7.65 15.59
C GLY A 226 -11.52 -6.65 15.40
N LYS A 227 -11.84 -5.82 16.40
CA LYS A 227 -13.07 -4.99 16.38
C LYS A 227 -12.97 -3.76 15.49
N LYS A 228 -11.75 -3.28 15.21
CA LYS A 228 -11.50 -2.18 14.29
C LYS A 228 -10.30 -2.54 13.43
N VAL A 229 -10.47 -2.43 12.12
CA VAL A 229 -9.37 -2.61 11.19
C VAL A 229 -9.61 -1.67 10.02
N PHE A 230 -8.75 -0.67 9.87
CA PHE A 230 -8.73 0.15 8.66
C PHE A 230 -7.54 -0.26 7.81
N GLN A 231 -7.73 -0.16 6.50
CA GLN A 231 -6.64 -0.19 5.54
C GLN A 231 -6.89 0.94 4.56
N VAL A 232 -5.81 1.60 4.16
CA VAL A 232 -5.84 2.64 3.14
C VAL A 232 -4.54 2.60 2.35
N ASN A 233 -4.61 2.94 1.07
CA ASN A 233 -3.43 3.21 0.26
C ASN A 233 -3.03 4.69 0.38
N THR A 234 -1.75 4.95 0.58
CA THR A 234 -1.26 6.28 0.95
C THR A 234 0.11 6.55 0.33
N GLY A 235 0.41 7.83 0.14
CA GLY A 235 1.77 8.31 -0.04
C GLY A 235 2.48 8.34 1.30
N ILE A 236 3.76 8.01 1.33
CA ILE A 236 4.58 7.97 2.54
C ILE A 236 5.81 8.84 2.34
N ARG A 237 6.10 9.71 3.31
CA ARG A 237 7.38 10.43 3.38
C ARG A 237 7.94 10.38 4.78
N ILE A 238 9.25 10.54 4.87
CA ILE A 238 9.92 10.83 6.13
C ILE A 238 9.70 12.30 6.48
N ARG A 239 9.51 12.56 7.77
CA ARG A 239 9.41 13.90 8.36
C ARG A 239 10.50 14.08 9.38
N GLY A 240 11.20 15.22 9.30
CA GLY A 240 12.14 15.64 10.32
C GLY A 240 13.32 16.39 9.74
N GLY A 241 14.11 17.01 10.62
CA GLY A 241 15.37 17.67 10.27
C GLY A 241 16.54 16.87 10.82
N TYR A 242 16.98 17.18 12.05
CA TYR A 242 18.05 16.43 12.70
C TYR A 242 17.70 14.95 12.97
N SER A 243 16.42 14.68 13.26
CA SER A 243 15.91 13.33 13.56
C SER A 243 16.05 12.33 12.43
N VAL A 244 16.31 12.78 11.19
CA VAL A 244 16.47 11.90 10.02
C VAL A 244 17.93 11.52 9.73
N SER A 245 18.85 11.86 10.64
CA SER A 245 20.24 11.44 10.54
C SER A 245 20.40 9.94 10.79
N SER A 246 21.47 9.34 10.26
CA SER A 246 21.80 7.92 10.50
C SER A 246 22.09 7.58 11.96
N ARG A 247 22.26 8.58 12.84
CA ARG A 247 22.38 8.37 14.30
C ARG A 247 21.03 8.04 14.95
N ASN A 248 19.94 8.31 14.25
CA ASN A 248 18.57 8.04 14.68
C ASN A 248 17.94 7.05 13.70
N PRO A 249 18.13 5.73 13.88
CA PRO A 249 17.57 4.74 12.96
C PRO A 249 16.03 4.71 13.00
N LYS A 250 15.41 5.26 14.04
CA LYS A 250 13.95 5.37 14.13
C LYS A 250 13.46 6.70 13.55
N HIS A 251 12.95 6.64 12.32
CA HIS A 251 12.40 7.81 11.61
C HIS A 251 10.93 8.08 11.95
N SER A 252 10.51 9.33 11.77
CA SER A 252 9.10 9.71 11.78
C SER A 252 8.57 9.79 10.35
N TYR A 253 7.33 9.37 10.14
CA TYR A 253 6.68 9.38 8.83
C TYR A 253 5.50 10.35 8.81
N ARG A 254 5.18 10.82 7.60
CA ARG A 254 3.96 11.54 7.27
C ARG A 254 3.26 10.80 6.14
N PHE A 255 1.96 10.58 6.33
CA PHE A 255 1.10 9.90 5.37
C PHE A 255 0.26 10.91 4.60
N PHE A 256 0.04 10.64 3.31
CA PHE A 256 -0.68 11.48 2.37
C PHE A 256 -1.78 10.68 1.70
N PHE A 257 -3.01 10.97 2.10
CA PHE A 257 -4.22 10.37 1.52
C PHE A 257 -4.60 11.18 0.28
N ARG A 258 -4.37 10.61 -0.91
CA ARG A 258 -4.55 11.28 -2.19
C ARG A 258 -5.19 10.32 -3.19
N LYS A 259 -5.93 10.88 -4.15
CA LYS A 259 -6.60 10.11 -5.20
C LYS A 259 -5.65 9.24 -6.02
N GLU A 260 -4.40 9.68 -6.20
CA GLU A 260 -3.38 8.93 -6.94
C GLU A 260 -3.01 7.59 -6.26
N TYR A 261 -3.29 7.42 -4.97
CA TYR A 261 -3.08 6.16 -4.24
C TYR A 261 -4.35 5.31 -4.10
N GLY A 262 -5.53 5.85 -4.42
CA GLY A 262 -6.81 5.16 -4.35
C GLY A 262 -7.87 6.00 -3.65
N ASP A 263 -7.81 6.04 -2.31
CA ASP A 263 -8.84 6.67 -1.50
C ASP A 263 -8.45 8.11 -1.12
N ALA A 264 -9.05 9.08 -1.81
CA ALA A 264 -9.01 10.49 -1.43
C ALA A 264 -10.15 10.88 -0.47
N ASP A 265 -10.97 9.92 -0.05
CA ASP A 265 -12.23 10.19 0.63
C ASP A 265 -11.96 10.74 2.03
N GLU A 266 -12.50 11.93 2.32
CA GLU A 266 -12.34 12.64 3.59
C GLU A 266 -12.78 11.80 4.81
N ASN A 267 -13.64 10.81 4.57
CA ASN A 267 -14.09 9.83 5.56
C ASN A 267 -12.98 8.88 6.06
N VAL A 268 -11.85 8.78 5.36
CA VAL A 268 -10.69 8.01 5.84
C VAL A 268 -9.95 8.80 6.92
N VAL A 269 -9.86 10.13 6.79
CA VAL A 269 -9.17 10.99 7.78
C VAL A 269 -9.91 11.00 9.12
N GLN A 270 -11.22 10.80 9.15
CA GLN A 270 -12.00 10.69 10.39
C GLN A 270 -11.95 9.32 11.07
N LYS A 271 -11.33 8.31 10.43
CA LYS A 271 -11.19 6.94 10.95
C LYS A 271 -9.80 6.61 11.48
N VAL A 272 -8.83 7.51 11.27
CA VAL A 272 -7.45 7.45 11.79
C VAL A 272 -7.32 8.38 12.99
#